data_AF-A0A3S1FWZ9-F1
#
_entry.id   AF-A0A3S1FWZ9-F1
#
_cell.length_a   1.000
_cell.length_b   1.000
_cell.length_c   1.000
_cell.angle_alpha   90.00
_cell.angle_beta   90.00
_cell.angle_gamma   90.00
#
_symmetry.space_group_name_H-M   'P 1'
#
loop_
_entity.id
_entity.type
_entity.pdbx_description
1 polymer ?
#
loop_
_entity_poly.entity_id
_entity_poly.type
_entity_poly.pdbx_seq_one_letter_code
_entity_poly.pdbx_strand_id
1 'polypeptide(L)'
;MTFPLGVAAQNKQDKGPPHAASNSINATLTLSSSLGETVHLPGPATTIFVADPTIADFQAPSSKTIFVFGKKSGRTSLFALDGNGEPLAELRIVVTQPIGDLRAMLREQVGDYPIRVNYTPRGAILSGTAPDAEVADTAKRVTE
;
A
#
# COMPACT_ATOMS: atom_id res chain seq x y z
N MET A 1 -31.87 -47.30 -31.22
CA MET A 1 -31.27 -46.03 -30.77
C MET A 1 -32.39 -45.03 -30.51
N THR A 2 -32.90 -45.00 -29.27
CA THR A 2 -33.89 -44.01 -28.80
C THR A 2 -33.74 -43.86 -27.29
N PHE A 3 -33.15 -42.74 -26.85
CA PHE A 3 -33.44 -42.07 -25.57
C PHE A 3 -34.29 -40.83 -25.94
N PRO A 4 -35.09 -40.17 -25.07
CA PRO A 4 -34.85 -39.88 -23.63
C PRO A 4 -36.16 -40.00 -22.77
N LEU A 5 -36.22 -39.82 -21.45
CA LEU A 5 -36.04 -38.60 -20.66
C LEU A 5 -35.84 -38.98 -19.18
N GLY A 6 -34.81 -38.41 -18.56
CA GLY A 6 -34.64 -38.38 -17.12
C GLY A 6 -35.55 -37.32 -16.49
N VAL A 7 -36.20 -37.68 -15.39
CA VAL A 7 -36.92 -36.76 -14.50
C VAL A 7 -35.92 -36.24 -13.48
N ALA A 8 -35.52 -34.97 -13.61
CA ALA A 8 -34.80 -34.26 -12.56
C ALA A 8 -35.79 -33.39 -11.79
N ALA A 9 -35.99 -33.71 -10.51
CA ALA A 9 -36.84 -32.98 -9.59
C ALA A 9 -36.28 -31.57 -9.34
N GLN A 10 -37.12 -30.56 -9.55
CA GLN A 10 -36.91 -29.17 -9.14
C GLN A 10 -36.97 -29.09 -7.61
N ASN A 11 -35.89 -28.57 -6.99
CA ASN A 11 -35.95 -28.10 -5.61
C ASN A 11 -36.13 -26.58 -5.62
N LYS A 12 -37.28 -26.12 -5.12
CA LYS A 12 -37.64 -24.71 -4.96
C LYS A 12 -37.12 -24.18 -3.62
N GLN A 13 -36.45 -23.02 -3.70
CA GLN A 13 -36.49 -21.87 -2.77
C GLN A 13 -36.14 -22.09 -1.29
N ASP A 14 -35.07 -21.46 -0.81
CA ASP A 14 -35.14 -20.23 0.02
C ASP A 14 -33.77 -19.89 0.64
N LYS A 15 -33.20 -18.70 0.34
CA LYS A 15 -32.53 -17.84 1.34
C LYS A 15 -32.08 -16.48 0.78
N GLY A 16 -32.78 -15.43 1.21
CA GLY A 16 -32.25 -14.08 1.43
C GLY A 16 -32.32 -13.09 0.25
N PRO A 17 -32.62 -11.80 0.51
CA PRO A 17 -32.41 -10.76 -0.49
C PRO A 17 -30.93 -10.73 -0.92
N PRO A 18 -30.61 -10.25 -2.14
CA PRO A 18 -29.23 -9.98 -2.51
C PRO A 18 -28.65 -9.07 -1.43
N HIS A 19 -27.68 -9.57 -0.66
CA HIS A 19 -26.96 -8.74 0.29
C HIS A 19 -26.44 -7.57 -0.52
N ALA A 20 -26.81 -6.36 -0.08
CA ALA A 20 -26.52 -5.11 -0.77
C ALA A 20 -25.11 -5.17 -1.34
N ALA A 21 -24.98 -4.85 -2.63
CA ALA A 21 -23.70 -4.71 -3.28
C ALA A 21 -22.76 -4.00 -2.31
N SER A 22 -21.75 -4.72 -1.81
CA SER A 22 -20.81 -4.17 -0.85
C SER A 22 -20.08 -3.09 -1.62
N ASN A 23 -20.55 -1.85 -1.47
CA ASN A 23 -20.02 -0.69 -2.17
C ASN A 23 -18.72 -0.25 -1.50
N SER A 24 -17.98 -1.21 -0.95
CA SER A 24 -16.76 -1.04 -0.20
C SER A 24 -15.59 -1.07 -1.19
N ILE A 25 -14.82 0.01 -1.21
CA ILE A 25 -13.62 0.09 -2.05
C ILE A 25 -12.51 -0.73 -1.40
N ASN A 26 -12.06 -1.76 -2.10
CA ASN A 26 -10.92 -2.59 -1.71
C ASN A 26 -9.79 -2.32 -2.70
N ALA A 27 -8.78 -1.56 -2.29
CA ALA A 27 -7.72 -1.12 -3.19
C ALA A 27 -6.33 -1.24 -2.54
N THR A 28 -5.30 -1.38 -3.38
CA THR A 28 -3.91 -1.31 -2.94
C THR A 28 -3.33 0.01 -3.39
N LEU A 29 -2.85 0.81 -2.43
CA LEU A 29 -2.28 2.12 -2.62
C LEU A 29 -0.77 2.03 -2.47
N THR A 30 -0.03 2.30 -3.54
CA THR A 30 1.44 2.32 -3.50
C THR A 30 1.91 3.76 -3.41
N LEU A 31 2.49 4.13 -2.26
CA LEU A 31 3.00 5.46 -1.98
C LEU A 31 4.51 5.42 -1.83
N SER A 32 5.20 6.51 -2.12
CA SER A 32 6.57 6.70 -1.64
C SER A 32 6.55 7.40 -0.29
N SER A 33 7.58 7.22 0.53
CA SER A 33 7.70 8.03 1.76
C SER A 33 7.68 9.52 1.40
N SER A 34 6.97 10.32 2.19
CA SER A 34 6.66 11.75 1.96
C SER A 34 5.67 12.07 0.82
N LEU A 35 5.18 11.07 0.08
CA LEU A 35 4.11 11.25 -0.90
C LEU A 35 2.77 10.75 -0.34
N GLY A 36 1.68 11.29 -0.90
CA GLY A 36 0.33 10.89 -0.55
C GLY A 36 -0.64 10.98 -1.71
N GLU A 37 -1.78 10.33 -1.55
CA GLU A 37 -2.85 10.27 -2.53
C GLU A 37 -4.19 10.57 -1.87
N THR A 38 -5.06 11.25 -2.62
CA THR A 38 -6.43 11.52 -2.18
C THR A 38 -7.32 10.36 -2.59
N VAL A 39 -8.01 9.76 -1.62
CA VAL A 39 -9.01 8.73 -1.85
C VAL A 39 -10.40 9.29 -1.58
N HIS A 40 -11.30 9.08 -2.54
CA HIS A 40 -12.70 9.45 -2.44
C HIS A 40 -13.50 8.24 -1.95
N LEU A 41 -14.22 8.42 -0.85
CA LEU A 41 -15.03 7.38 -0.26
C LEU A 41 -16.42 7.35 -0.92
N PRO A 42 -17.01 6.14 -1.07
CA PRO A 42 -18.35 5.95 -1.63
C PRO A 42 -19.46 6.55 -0.75
N GLY A 43 -19.18 6.69 0.55
CA GLY A 43 -20.08 7.23 1.56
C GLY A 43 -19.34 8.06 2.61
N PRO A 44 -20.07 8.74 3.51
CA PRO A 44 -19.45 9.46 4.61
C PRO A 44 -18.89 8.48 5.64
N ALA A 45 -17.57 8.47 5.83
CA ALA A 45 -16.94 7.75 6.92
C ALA A 45 -17.12 8.49 8.25
N THR A 46 -17.44 7.72 9.28
CA THR A 46 -17.54 8.17 10.66
C THR A 46 -16.28 7.82 11.43
N THR A 47 -15.68 6.66 11.13
CA THR A 47 -14.48 6.16 11.81
C THR A 47 -13.44 5.79 10.76
N ILE A 48 -12.22 6.32 10.89
CA ILE A 48 -11.11 5.97 10.03
C ILE A 48 -9.92 5.62 10.93
N PHE A 49 -9.24 4.52 10.61
CA PHE A 49 -8.05 4.11 11.34
C PHE A 49 -7.04 3.44 10.42
N VAL A 50 -5.77 3.55 10.80
CA VAL A 50 -4.64 2.90 10.15
C VAL A 50 -4.07 1.85 11.10
N ALA A 51 -3.75 0.67 10.57
CA ALA A 51 -3.22 -0.45 11.36
C ALA A 51 -1.87 -0.10 12.00
N ASP A 52 -1.04 0.67 11.30
CA ASP A 52 0.25 1.16 11.78
C ASP A 52 0.48 2.62 11.35
N PRO A 53 0.33 3.60 12.26
CA PRO A 53 0.52 5.04 11.98
C PRO A 53 1.99 5.45 11.84
N THR A 54 2.94 4.55 12.09
CA THR A 54 4.36 4.79 11.85
C THR A 54 4.72 4.59 10.38
N ILE A 55 3.98 3.74 9.66
CA ILE A 55 4.18 3.44 8.24
C ILE A 55 3.46 4.46 7.35
N ALA A 56 2.17 4.67 7.59
CA ALA A 56 1.36 5.63 6.84
C ALA A 56 0.37 6.31 7.78
N ASP A 57 -0.07 7.50 7.40
CA ASP A 57 -0.97 8.31 8.20
C ASP A 57 -1.98 8.99 7.27
N PHE A 58 -3.03 9.56 7.83
CA PHE A 58 -4.12 10.10 7.03
C PHE A 58 -4.66 11.40 7.60
N GLN A 59 -5.26 12.19 6.72
CA GLN A 59 -6.01 13.38 7.07
C GLN A 59 -7.35 13.35 6.33
N ALA A 60 -8.45 13.53 7.04
CA ALA A 60 -9.78 13.50 6.47
C ALA A 60 -10.35 14.93 6.40
N PRO A 61 -10.05 15.71 5.34
CA PRO A 61 -10.59 17.06 5.18
C PRO A 61 -12.12 17.07 5.08
N SER A 62 -12.74 15.95 4.69
CA SER A 62 -14.20 15.77 4.75
C SER A 62 -14.55 14.31 5.06
N SER A 63 -15.79 14.04 5.45
CA SER A 63 -16.26 12.66 5.69
C SER A 63 -16.21 11.77 4.44
N LYS A 64 -16.11 12.34 3.23
CA LYS A 64 -16.06 11.59 1.97
C LYS A 64 -14.69 11.62 1.29
N THR A 65 -13.72 12.32 1.86
CA THR A 65 -12.41 12.53 1.24
C THR A 65 -11.33 12.35 2.27
N ILE A 66 -10.43 11.43 2.00
CA ILE A 66 -9.28 11.14 2.84
C ILE A 66 -8.01 11.36 2.03
N PHE A 67 -7.03 12.00 2.65
CA PHE A 67 -5.69 12.14 2.13
C PHE A 67 -4.80 11.17 2.88
N VAL A 68 -4.21 10.22 2.18
CA VAL A 68 -3.37 9.17 2.77
C VAL A 68 -1.94 9.43 2.34
N PHE A 69 -1.00 9.47 3.28
CA PHE A 69 0.40 9.73 2.99
C PHE A 69 1.34 8.75 3.68
N GLY A 70 2.40 8.37 2.98
CA GLY A 70 3.42 7.45 3.47
C GLY A 70 4.45 8.18 4.33
N LYS A 71 4.76 7.63 5.51
CA LYS A 71 5.78 8.15 6.44
C LYS A 71 7.05 7.31 6.39
N LYS A 72 6.92 5.99 6.57
CA LYS A 72 8.05 5.06 6.63
C LYS A 72 7.81 3.89 5.67
N SER A 73 8.89 3.37 5.09
CA SER A 73 8.81 2.17 4.24
C SER A 73 8.18 1.00 4.99
N GLY A 74 7.19 0.36 4.39
CA GLY A 74 6.46 -0.72 5.04
C GLY A 74 5.15 -1.05 4.35
N ARG A 75 4.38 -1.97 4.95
CA ARG A 75 3.04 -2.33 4.51
C ARG A 75 2.09 -2.14 5.68
N THR A 76 1.00 -1.45 5.45
CA THR A 76 -0.06 -1.23 6.45
C THR A 76 -1.42 -1.27 5.76
N SER A 77 -2.48 -1.20 6.55
CA SER A 77 -3.85 -1.13 6.03
C SER A 77 -4.58 0.03 6.66
N LEU A 78 -5.40 0.71 5.88
CA LEU A 78 -6.31 1.74 6.34
C LEU A 78 -7.75 1.28 6.11
N PHE A 79 -8.57 1.50 7.11
CA PHE A 79 -9.98 1.16 7.09
C PHE A 79 -10.80 2.42 7.33
N ALA A 80 -11.83 2.62 6.50
CA ALA A 80 -12.83 3.65 6.69
C ALA A 80 -14.18 2.98 6.88
N LEU A 81 -14.82 3.23 8.02
CA LEU A 81 -16.12 2.68 8.39
C LEU A 81 -17.17 3.79 8.39
N ASP A 82 -18.41 3.44 8.06
CA ASP A 82 -19.56 4.33 8.21
C ASP A 82 -20.08 4.37 9.66
N GLY A 83 -21.17 5.10 9.88
CA GLY A 83 -21.82 5.23 11.19
C GLY A 83 -22.46 3.94 11.71
N ASN A 84 -22.64 2.92 10.85
CA ASN A 84 -23.15 1.61 11.22
C ASN A 84 -22.01 0.63 11.56
N GLY A 85 -20.75 1.05 11.40
CA GLY A 85 -19.58 0.20 11.57
C GLY A 85 -19.28 -0.69 10.36
N GLU A 86 -19.95 -0.46 9.22
CA GLU A 86 -19.68 -1.20 7.99
C GLU A 86 -18.48 -0.59 7.24
N PRO A 87 -17.57 -1.41 6.69
CA PRO A 87 -16.42 -0.90 5.96
C PRO A 87 -16.83 -0.27 4.63
N LEU A 88 -16.61 1.04 4.51
CA LEU A 88 -16.72 1.80 3.26
C LEU A 88 -15.47 1.67 2.40
N ALA A 89 -14.30 1.55 3.02
CA ALA A 89 -13.03 1.34 2.32
C ALA A 89 -12.06 0.49 3.13
N GLU A 90 -11.37 -0.40 2.43
CA GLU A 90 -10.19 -1.11 2.90
C GLU A 90 -9.05 -0.85 1.90
N LEU A 91 -8.03 -0.14 2.37
CA LEU A 91 -6.89 0.30 1.58
C LEU A 91 -5.63 -0.36 2.09
N ARG A 92 -5.04 -1.23 1.28
CA ARG A 92 -3.71 -1.80 1.57
C ARG A 92 -2.65 -0.82 1.12
N ILE A 93 -1.96 -0.20 2.06
CA ILE A 93 -0.95 0.82 1.79
C ILE A 93 0.43 0.15 1.75
N VAL A 94 1.13 0.34 0.65
CA VAL A 94 2.52 -0.09 0.45
C VAL A 94 3.36 1.16 0.31
N VAL A 95 4.14 1.48 1.34
CA VAL A 95 5.05 2.62 1.32
C VAL A 95 6.43 2.13 0.90
N THR A 96 6.93 2.64 -0.21
CA THR A 96 8.29 2.41 -0.67
C THR A 96 9.19 3.58 -0.26
N GLN A 97 10.40 3.29 0.21
CA GLN A 97 11.42 4.32 0.35
C GLN A 97 11.79 4.77 -1.08
N PRO A 98 11.74 6.06 -1.43
CA PRO A 98 12.26 6.54 -2.69
C PRO A 98 13.77 6.26 -2.68
N ILE A 99 14.17 5.23 -3.41
CA ILE A 99 15.58 4.91 -3.70
C ILE A 99 16.25 6.10 -4.41
N GLY A 100 15.45 7.01 -4.99
CA GLY A 100 15.89 8.25 -5.63
C GLY A 100 16.65 9.19 -4.70
N ASP A 101 16.14 9.46 -3.51
CA ASP A 101 16.77 10.45 -2.60
C ASP A 101 18.08 9.91 -2.04
N LEU A 102 18.12 8.64 -1.63
CA LEU A 102 19.37 8.02 -1.23
C LEU A 102 20.35 7.92 -2.41
N ARG A 103 19.89 7.56 -3.61
CA ARG A 103 20.78 7.56 -4.80
C ARG A 103 21.26 8.96 -5.15
N ALA A 104 20.45 10.01 -4.94
CA ALA A 104 20.85 11.39 -5.16
C ALA A 104 21.90 11.80 -4.13
N MET A 105 21.67 11.52 -2.85
CA MET A 105 22.64 11.75 -1.77
C MET A 105 23.93 10.94 -1.98
N LEU A 106 23.85 9.67 -2.39
CA LEU A 106 25.02 8.87 -2.74
C LEU A 106 25.72 9.43 -3.98
N ARG A 107 25.01 9.86 -5.03
CA ARG A 107 25.65 10.48 -6.20
C ARG A 107 26.32 11.80 -5.86
N GLU A 108 25.75 12.57 -4.95
CA GLU A 108 26.30 13.85 -4.51
C GLU A 108 27.54 13.67 -3.61
N GLN A 109 27.51 12.68 -2.70
CA GLN A 109 28.62 12.41 -1.79
C GLN A 109 29.72 11.55 -2.42
N VAL A 110 29.36 10.65 -3.32
CA VAL A 110 30.21 9.57 -3.79
C VAL A 110 30.49 9.67 -5.29
N GLY A 111 29.69 10.37 -6.08
CA GLY A 111 29.85 10.49 -7.54
C GLY A 111 29.00 9.49 -8.35
N ASP A 112 29.08 9.54 -9.69
CA ASP A 112 28.27 8.74 -10.63
C ASP A 112 28.77 7.29 -10.81
N TYR A 113 29.09 6.62 -9.71
CA TYR A 113 29.58 5.24 -9.76
C TYR A 113 28.44 4.23 -9.84
N PRO A 114 28.63 3.06 -10.49
CA PRO A 114 27.59 2.05 -10.68
C PRO A 114 27.30 1.24 -9.39
N ILE A 115 27.06 1.94 -8.28
CA ILE A 115 26.70 1.39 -6.98
C ILE A 115 25.16 1.36 -6.89
N ARG A 116 24.60 0.16 -6.77
CA ARG A 116 23.16 -0.05 -6.52
C ARG A 116 22.94 -0.23 -5.03
N VAL A 117 21.88 0.38 -4.51
CA VAL A 117 21.43 0.18 -3.14
C VAL A 117 20.10 -0.54 -3.15
N ASN A 118 20.00 -1.61 -2.37
CA ASN A 118 18.77 -2.37 -2.19
C ASN A 118 18.47 -2.53 -0.70
N TYR A 119 17.32 -2.00 -0.25
CA TYR A 119 16.91 -2.11 1.15
C TYR A 119 16.29 -3.48 1.45
N THR A 120 16.70 -4.06 2.58
CA THR A 120 16.11 -5.26 3.18
C THR A 120 15.59 -4.93 4.59
N PRO A 121 14.68 -5.74 5.17
CA PRO A 121 14.23 -5.54 6.56
C PRO A 121 15.34 -5.55 7.61
N ARG A 122 16.55 -6.01 7.26
CA ARG A 122 17.74 -6.04 8.13
C ARG A 122 18.75 -4.91 7.84
N GLY A 123 18.46 -3.99 6.93
CA GLY A 123 19.36 -2.91 6.51
C GLY A 123 19.50 -2.82 4.99
N ALA A 124 20.30 -1.88 4.50
CA ALA A 124 20.56 -1.76 3.06
C ALA A 124 21.79 -2.54 2.61
N ILE A 125 21.67 -3.14 1.43
CA ILE A 125 22.73 -3.88 0.76
C ILE A 125 23.20 -3.02 -0.40
N LEU A 126 24.50 -2.73 -0.43
CA LEU A 126 25.17 -2.05 -1.53
C LEU A 126 25.77 -3.11 -2.45
N SER A 127 25.50 -2.99 -3.76
CA SER A 127 25.99 -3.91 -4.79
C SER A 127 26.49 -3.11 -5.99
N GLY A 128 27.73 -3.30 -6.42
CA GLY A 128 28.28 -2.60 -7.58
C GLY A 128 29.80 -2.49 -7.56
N THR A 129 30.33 -1.61 -8.39
CA THR A 129 31.76 -1.34 -8.48
C THR A 129 32.04 0.07 -7.97
N ALA A 130 32.86 0.16 -6.92
CA ALA A 130 33.45 1.39 -6.44
C ALA A 130 34.81 1.61 -7.14
N PRO A 131 35.17 2.84 -7.50
CA PRO A 131 36.48 3.16 -8.09
C PRO A 131 37.61 2.90 -7.10
N ASP A 132 37.41 3.16 -5.81
CA ASP A 132 38.42 3.12 -4.77
C ASP A 132 37.81 2.74 -3.40
N ALA A 133 38.66 2.32 -2.46
CA ALA A 133 38.24 1.93 -1.12
C ALA A 133 37.57 3.08 -0.33
N GLU A 134 37.99 4.33 -0.57
CA GLU A 134 37.46 5.53 0.09
C GLU A 134 35.99 5.81 -0.29
N VAL A 135 35.65 5.55 -1.55
CA VAL A 135 34.29 5.65 -2.08
C VAL A 135 33.41 4.55 -1.50
N ALA A 136 33.92 3.32 -1.38
CA ALA A 136 33.19 2.22 -0.77
C ALA A 136 32.86 2.49 0.71
N ASP A 137 33.81 3.06 1.46
CA ASP A 137 33.62 3.42 2.88
C ASP A 137 32.59 4.54 3.04
N THR A 138 32.67 5.58 2.20
CA THR A 138 31.70 6.67 2.20
C THR A 138 30.29 6.17 1.87
N ALA A 139 30.15 5.31 0.86
CA ALA A 139 28.87 4.72 0.49
C ALA A 139 28.26 3.87 1.62
N LYS A 140 29.10 3.15 2.38
CA LYS A 140 28.67 2.41 3.58
C LYS A 140 28.13 3.37 4.65
N ARG A 141 28.86 4.43 4.97
CA ARG A 141 28.46 5.42 6.00
C ARG A 141 27.17 6.17 5.69
N VAL A 142 26.88 6.43 4.41
CA VAL A 142 25.63 7.11 4.00
C VAL A 142 24.41 6.20 4.16
N THR A 143 24.63 4.89 4.28
CA THR A 143 23.58 3.87 4.32
C THR A 143 23.27 3.36 5.74
N GLU A 144 24.18 3.59 6.69
CA GLU A 144 23.99 3.38 8.14
C GLU A 144 23.12 4.49 8.76
#